data_AF-A0A7J4R5M4-F1
#
_entry.id   AF-A0A7J4R5M4-F1
#
_cell.length_a   1.000
_cell.length_b   1.000
_cell.length_c   1.000
_cell.angle_alpha   90.00
_cell.angle_beta   90.00
_cell.angle_gamma   90.00
#
_symmetry.space_group_name_H-M   'P 1'
#
loop_
_entity.id
_entity.type
_entity.pdbx_description
1 polymer ?
#
loop_
_entity_poly.entity_id
_entity_poly.type
_entity_poly.pdbx_seq_one_letter_code
_entity_poly.pdbx_strand_id
1 'polypeptide(L)'
;MGGFDYEDLLDRARERIPEGISQRSRWTMPEPEILIEGSQTILRNFSDVVDAMDRDANHVYQYLLNELGTSGTREQSRIMLKGRVPPKRIKEKLVSYVKT
;
A
#
# COMPACT_ATOMS: atom_id res chain seq x y z
N MET A 1 -31.52 -1.88 -41.39
CA MET A 1 -30.31 -1.42 -40.67
C MET A 1 -30.59 -1.65 -39.19
N GLY A 2 -30.53 -2.93 -38.78
CA GLY A 2 -30.88 -3.35 -37.42
C GLY A 2 -29.63 -3.28 -36.56
N GLY A 3 -29.70 -2.46 -35.52
CA GLY A 3 -28.61 -2.26 -34.57
C GLY A 3 -28.21 -3.58 -33.92
N PHE A 4 -26.93 -3.70 -33.62
CA PHE A 4 -26.40 -4.79 -32.83
C PHE A 4 -27.26 -4.99 -31.59
N ASP A 5 -27.75 -6.21 -31.39
CA ASP A 5 -28.49 -6.57 -30.20
C ASP A 5 -27.57 -6.43 -28.98
N TYR A 6 -28.06 -5.77 -27.93
CA TYR A 6 -27.26 -5.50 -26.74
C TYR A 6 -26.81 -6.80 -26.06
N GLU A 7 -27.64 -7.84 -26.13
CA GLU A 7 -27.35 -9.14 -25.52
C GLU A 7 -26.17 -9.83 -26.24
N ASP A 8 -26.17 -9.81 -27.58
CA ASP A 8 -25.08 -10.36 -28.40
C ASP A 8 -23.72 -9.66 -28.14
N LEU A 9 -23.75 -8.33 -27.98
CA LEU A 9 -22.55 -7.55 -27.67
C LEU A 9 -22.06 -7.82 -26.24
N LEU A 10 -22.97 -8.00 -25.30
CA LEU A 10 -22.66 -8.26 -23.89
C LEU A 10 -22.05 -9.64 -23.70
N ASP A 11 -22.60 -10.67 -24.35
CA ASP A 11 -22.08 -12.03 -24.24
C ASP A 11 -20.68 -12.16 -24.85
N ARG A 12 -20.46 -11.58 -26.04
CA ARG A 12 -19.11 -11.47 -26.63
C ARG A 12 -18.12 -10.75 -25.71
N ALA A 13 -18.56 -9.68 -25.03
CA ALA A 13 -17.70 -8.94 -24.13
C ALA A 13 -17.34 -9.78 -22.90
N ARG A 14 -18.31 -10.52 -22.33
CA ARG A 14 -18.09 -11.40 -21.18
C ARG A 14 -17.17 -12.57 -21.49
N GLU A 15 -17.32 -13.22 -22.64
CA GLU A 15 -16.43 -14.30 -23.08
C GLU A 15 -14.98 -13.85 -23.28
N ARG A 16 -14.77 -12.57 -23.61
CA ARG A 16 -13.44 -11.98 -23.81
C ARG A 16 -12.81 -11.46 -22.53
N ILE A 17 -13.52 -11.40 -21.41
CA ILE A 17 -12.95 -11.04 -20.12
C ILE A 17 -12.21 -12.27 -19.58
N PRO A 18 -10.88 -12.20 -19.39
CA PRO A 18 -10.14 -13.27 -18.74
C PRO A 18 -10.72 -13.55 -17.35
N GLU A 19 -11.01 -14.82 -17.03
CA GLU A 19 -11.60 -15.24 -15.74
C GLU A 19 -10.74 -14.81 -14.52
N GLY A 20 -9.47 -14.46 -14.74
CA GLY A 20 -8.55 -13.96 -13.72
C GLY A 20 -8.77 -12.51 -13.28
N ILE A 21 -9.56 -11.68 -14.00
CA ILE A 21 -9.78 -10.27 -13.61
C ILE A 21 -10.84 -10.16 -12.50
N SER A 22 -11.76 -11.12 -12.42
CA SER A 22 -12.84 -11.12 -11.42
C SER A 22 -12.38 -11.59 -10.04
N GLN A 23 -11.32 -12.40 -9.97
CA GLN A 23 -10.66 -12.68 -8.70
C GLN A 23 -9.77 -11.50 -8.34
N ARG A 24 -10.38 -10.49 -7.72
CA ARG A 24 -9.66 -9.49 -6.93
C ARG A 24 -9.03 -10.22 -5.75
N SER A 25 -7.93 -10.93 -6.02
CA SER A 25 -7.09 -11.60 -5.04
C SER A 25 -6.90 -10.59 -3.93
N ARG A 26 -7.35 -10.92 -2.71
CA ARG A 26 -7.25 -10.00 -1.58
C ARG A 26 -5.77 -9.77 -1.33
N TRP A 27 -5.25 -8.72 -1.94
CA TRP A 27 -3.90 -8.28 -1.70
C TRP A 27 -3.75 -8.09 -0.20
N THR A 28 -2.83 -8.85 0.38
CA THR A 28 -2.60 -8.86 1.82
C THR A 28 -1.30 -8.14 2.06
N MET A 29 -1.40 -7.02 2.77
CA MET A 29 -0.24 -6.26 3.19
C MET A 29 0.60 -7.10 4.17
N PRO A 30 1.93 -7.20 4.00
CA PRO A 30 2.79 -7.85 4.99
C PRO A 30 2.73 -7.08 6.32
N GLU A 31 2.86 -7.78 7.44
CA GLU A 31 2.79 -7.14 8.75
C GLU A 31 4.00 -6.22 8.97
N PRO A 32 3.80 -4.91 9.26
CA PRO A 32 4.91 -4.00 9.48
C PRO A 32 5.61 -4.29 10.82
N GLU A 33 6.92 -4.48 10.76
CA GLU A 33 7.82 -4.76 11.88
C GLU A 33 8.36 -3.46 12.47
N ILE A 34 7.70 -2.99 13.52
CA ILE A 34 7.99 -1.71 14.17
C ILE A 34 8.67 -1.94 15.51
N LEU A 35 9.85 -1.35 15.71
CA LEU A 35 10.55 -1.29 17.00
C LEU A 35 10.65 0.13 17.50
N ILE A 36 10.62 0.26 18.81
CA ILE A 36 10.87 1.52 19.49
C ILE A 36 12.15 1.33 20.29
N GLU A 37 13.22 1.99 19.87
CA GLU A 37 14.50 2.01 20.57
C GLU A 37 14.69 3.38 21.21
N GLY A 38 14.45 3.45 22.52
CA GLY A 38 14.55 4.71 23.28
C GLY A 38 13.63 5.81 22.75
N SER A 39 14.24 6.82 22.12
CA SER A 39 13.55 7.97 21.52
C SER A 39 13.35 7.86 20.00
N GLN A 40 13.69 6.72 19.38
CA GLN A 40 13.57 6.50 17.95
C GLN A 40 12.61 5.33 17.64
N THR A 41 11.96 5.40 16.48
CA THR A 41 11.08 4.33 16.00
C THR A 41 11.63 3.80 14.68
N ILE A 42 11.86 2.50 14.60
CA ILE A 42 12.44 1.82 13.45
C ILE A 42 11.39 0.93 12.81
N LEU A 43 11.20 1.05 11.50
CA LEU A 43 10.39 0.12 10.71
C LEU A 43 11.33 -0.73 9.85
N ARG A 44 11.49 -2.01 10.19
CA ARG A 44 12.52 -2.90 9.60
C ARG A 44 12.22 -3.33 8.17
N ASN A 45 10.97 -3.65 7.88
CA ASN A 45 10.52 -4.21 6.61
C ASN A 45 9.81 -3.16 5.74
N PHE A 46 10.37 -1.94 5.70
CA PHE A 46 9.76 -0.86 4.94
C PHE A 46 9.76 -1.16 3.44
N SER A 47 10.84 -1.73 2.90
CA SER A 47 10.89 -2.13 1.48
C SER A 47 9.79 -3.13 1.16
N ASP A 48 9.70 -4.23 1.91
CA ASP A 48 8.71 -5.29 1.65
C ASP A 48 7.27 -4.77 1.71
N VAL A 49 7.00 -3.85 2.63
CA VAL A 49 5.70 -3.18 2.75
C VAL A 49 5.39 -2.33 1.52
N VAL A 50 6.35 -1.52 1.06
CA VAL A 50 6.19 -0.66 -0.11
C VAL A 50 6.10 -1.46 -1.40
N ASP A 51 6.93 -2.48 -1.55
CA ASP A 51 6.96 -3.38 -2.69
C ASP A 51 5.65 -4.16 -2.80
N ALA A 52 5.10 -4.60 -1.68
CA ALA A 52 3.77 -5.18 -1.66
C ALA A 52 2.72 -4.16 -2.13
N MET A 53 2.79 -2.90 -1.72
CA MET A 53 1.82 -1.86 -2.11
C MET A 53 1.89 -1.47 -3.58
N ASP A 54 2.95 -1.85 -4.31
CA ASP A 54 3.24 -1.41 -5.68
C ASP A 54 3.27 0.14 -5.78
N ARG A 55 4.11 0.75 -4.93
CA ARG A 55 4.22 2.21 -4.75
C ARG A 55 5.68 2.65 -4.68
N ASP A 56 5.95 3.92 -4.95
CA ASP A 56 7.28 4.48 -4.81
C ASP A 56 7.66 4.67 -3.33
N ALA A 57 8.82 4.13 -2.95
CA ALA A 57 9.32 4.19 -1.58
C ALA A 57 9.55 5.61 -1.07
N ASN A 58 10.00 6.53 -1.92
CA ASN A 58 10.22 7.92 -1.51
C ASN A 58 8.88 8.63 -1.28
N HIS A 59 7.88 8.35 -2.11
CA HIS A 59 6.55 8.92 -1.93
C HIS A 59 5.91 8.44 -0.61
N VAL A 60 5.93 7.13 -0.32
CA VAL A 60 5.41 6.58 0.94
C VAL A 60 6.15 7.16 2.13
N TYR A 61 7.48 7.28 2.03
CA TYR A 61 8.30 7.87 3.07
C TYR A 61 7.92 9.33 3.36
N GLN A 62 7.81 10.17 2.33
CA GLN A 62 7.40 11.57 2.49
C GLN A 62 5.99 11.70 3.08
N TYR A 63 5.06 10.85 2.64
CA TYR A 63 3.72 10.79 3.22
C TYR A 63 3.75 10.46 4.72
N LEU A 64 4.53 9.46 5.14
CA LEU A 64 4.67 9.11 6.56
C LEU A 64 5.27 10.24 7.38
N LEU A 65 6.28 10.95 6.88
CA LEU A 65 6.86 12.10 7.59
C LEU A 65 5.82 13.21 7.80
N ASN A 66 5.05 13.53 6.76
CA ASN A 66 4.01 14.57 6.80
C ASN A 66 2.88 14.19 7.76
N GLU A 67 2.36 12.97 7.68
CA GLU A 67 1.23 12.51 8.51
C GLU A 67 1.58 12.25 9.98
N LEU A 68 2.83 11.85 10.24
CA LEU A 68 3.31 11.62 11.60
C LEU A 68 3.86 12.90 12.23
N GLY A 69 4.16 13.92 11.44
CA GLY A 69 4.82 15.15 11.90
C GLY A 69 6.21 14.86 12.49
N THR A 70 6.90 13.87 11.91
CA THR A 70 8.22 13.42 12.38
C THR A 70 9.25 13.62 11.29
N SER A 71 10.50 13.84 11.68
CA SER A 71 11.65 13.75 10.77
C SER A 71 12.25 12.36 10.88
N GLY A 72 12.87 11.87 9.81
CA GLY A 72 13.48 10.57 9.80
C GLY A 72 14.65 10.45 8.85
N THR A 73 15.17 9.24 8.75
CA THR A 73 16.15 8.83 7.77
C THR A 73 15.69 7.53 7.14
N ARG A 74 15.79 7.44 5.82
CA ARG A 74 15.49 6.24 5.06
C ARG A 74 16.78 5.51 4.71
N GLU A 75 16.80 4.21 4.99
CA GLU A 75 17.78 3.28 4.42
C GLU A 75 17.10 2.42 3.34
N GLN A 76 17.83 1.49 2.72
CA GLN A 76 17.29 0.67 1.63
C GLN A 76 16.16 -0.24 2.09
N SER A 77 16.33 -0.94 3.23
CA SER A 77 15.34 -1.89 3.75
C SER A 77 14.42 -1.31 4.82
N ARG A 78 14.90 -0.32 5.58
CA ARG A 78 14.26 0.19 6.79
C ARG A 78 14.18 1.71 6.83
N ILE A 79 13.27 2.24 7.65
CA ILE A 79 13.19 3.67 7.97
C ILE A 79 13.35 3.90 9.47
N MET A 80 14.02 4.99 9.82
CA MET A 80 14.20 5.45 11.20
C MET A 80 13.47 6.78 11.36
N LEU A 81 12.50 6.82 12.27
CA LEU A 81 11.76 8.02 12.62
C LEU A 81 12.29 8.57 13.95
N LYS A 82 12.44 9.88 14.02
CA LYS A 82 12.75 10.58 15.26
C LYS A 82 11.49 10.68 16.11
N GLY A 83 11.61 10.31 17.38
CA GLY A 83 10.50 10.29 18.31
C GLY A 83 9.92 8.89 18.51
N ARG A 84 9.12 8.78 19.56
CA ARG A 84 8.39 7.57 19.91
C ARG A 84 7.03 7.58 19.22
N VAL A 85 6.92 6.86 18.11
CA VAL A 85 5.67 6.72 17.37
C VAL A 85 5.02 5.38 17.72
N PRO A 86 3.79 5.37 18.24
CA PRO A 86 3.10 4.12 18.54
C PRO A 86 2.91 3.27 17.27
N PRO A 87 3.12 1.94 17.31
CA PRO A 87 2.97 1.08 16.14
C PRO A 87 1.57 1.14 15.53
N LYS A 88 0.55 1.31 16.36
CA LYS A 88 -0.84 1.48 15.95
C LYS A 88 -1.02 2.66 14.99
N ARG A 89 -0.39 3.79 15.29
CA ARG A 89 -0.49 5.02 14.49
C ARG A 89 0.16 4.85 13.11
N ILE A 90 1.30 4.15 13.04
CA ILE A 90 1.97 3.82 11.78
C ILE A 90 1.07 2.90 10.92
N LYS A 91 0.52 1.84 11.53
CA LYS A 91 -0.41 0.93 10.85
C LYS A 91 -1.63 1.67 10.29
N GLU A 92 -2.24 2.55 11.08
CA GLU A 92 -3.37 3.37 10.65
C GLU A 92 -3.01 4.24 9.43
N LYS A 93 -1.85 4.91 9.44
CA LYS A 93 -1.42 5.74 8.30
C LYS A 93 -1.11 4.94 7.05
N LEU A 94 -0.49 3.76 7.17
CA LEU A 94 -0.27 2.87 6.04
C LEU A 94 -1.60 2.39 5.42
N VAL A 95 -2.58 2.02 6.25
CA VAL A 95 -3.91 1.65 5.77
C VAL A 95 -4.62 2.81 5.10
N SER A 96 -4.52 4.03 5.66
CA SER A 96 -5.08 5.23 5.04
C SER A 96 -4.45 5.55 3.68
N TYR A 97 -3.13 5.35 3.56
CA TYR A 97 -2.41 5.55 2.30
C TYR A 97 -2.89 4.60 1.19
N VAL A 98 -3.10 3.32 1.50
CA VAL A 98 -3.57 2.33 0.52
C VAL A 98 -5.04 2.54 0.13
N LYS A 99 -5.86 3.09 1.03
CA LYS A 99 -7.28 3.36 0.77
C LYS A 99 -7.52 4.64 -0.04
N THR A 100 -6.50 5.49 -0.17
CA THR A 100 -6.56 6.73 -0.95
C THR A 100 -6.31 6.43 -2.42
#